data_AF-A0A3A4VEI9-F1
#
_entry.id   AF-A0A3A4VEI9-F1
#
_cell.length_a   1.000
_cell.length_b   1.000
_cell.length_c   1.000
_cell.angle_alpha   90.00
_cell.angle_beta   90.00
_cell.angle_gamma   90.00
#
_symmetry.space_group_name_H-M   'P 1'
#
loop_
_entity.id
_entity.type
_entity.pdbx_description
1 polymer ?
#
loop_
_entity_poly.entity_id
_entity_poly.type
_entity_poly.pdbx_seq_one_letter_code
_entity_poly.pdbx_strand_id
1 'polypeptide(L)' 'INDEKIEKAIRDVFDMTPAGIIKTLNLKRPIYRQTASYGHFGRPEFPWEKTDKAVQLKKYLK' A
#
# COMPACT_ATOMS: atom_id res chain seq x y z
N ILE A 1 -1.07 20.75 -5.04
CA ILE A 1 -0.50 19.57 -5.72
C ILE A 1 -1.50 19.18 -6.79
N ASN A 2 -1.08 18.97 -8.04
CA ASN A 2 -1.97 18.50 -9.10
C ASN A 2 -1.91 16.97 -9.24
N ASP A 3 -2.90 16.39 -9.94
CA ASP A 3 -3.02 14.94 -10.09
C ASP A 3 -1.83 14.31 -10.81
N GLU A 4 -1.23 15.01 -11.77
CA GLU A 4 -0.04 14.57 -12.50
C GLU A 4 1.18 14.39 -11.56
N LYS A 5 1.40 15.32 -10.63
CA LYS A 5 2.47 15.20 -9.62
C LYS A 5 2.19 14.04 -8.67
N ILE A 6 0.92 13.78 -8.34
CA ILE A 6 0.50 12.64 -7.51
C ILE A 6 0.77 11.33 -8.27
N GLU A 7 0.32 11.20 -9.52
CA GLU A 7 0.52 10.00 -10.34
C GLU A 7 2.02 9.65 -10.43
N LYS A 8 2.86 10.66 -10.71
CA LYS A 8 4.31 10.45 -10.78
C LYS A 8 4.88 9.98 -9.44
N ALA A 9 4.45 10.57 -8.32
CA ALA A 9 4.86 10.15 -6.99
C ALA A 9 4.46 8.68 -6.70
N ILE A 10 3.26 8.28 -7.13
CA ILE A 10 2.80 6.89 -6.97
C ILE A 10 3.69 5.92 -7.75
N ARG A 11 3.98 6.21 -9.02
CA ARG A 11 4.83 5.36 -9.87
C ARG A 11 6.25 5.21 -9.34
N ASP A 12 6.79 6.24 -8.70
CA ASP A 12 8.16 6.23 -8.16
C ASP A 12 8.25 5.57 -6.77
N VAL A 13 7.20 5.66 -5.94
CA VAL A 13 7.21 5.16 -4.55
C VAL A 13 6.71 3.72 -4.43
N PHE A 14 5.81 3.30 -5.30
CA PHE A 14 5.17 1.98 -5.25
C PHE A 14 5.50 1.15 -6.49
N ASP A 15 5.99 -0.08 -6.25
CA ASP A 15 6.08 -1.09 -7.29
C ASP A 15 4.68 -1.71 -7.52
N MET A 16 4.01 -1.25 -8.57
CA MET A 16 2.65 -1.66 -8.93
C MET A 16 2.59 -2.96 -9.74
N THR A 17 3.72 -3.65 -9.96
CA THR A 17 3.69 -4.97 -10.61
C THR A 17 3.06 -6.01 -9.68
N PRO A 18 2.46 -7.11 -10.20
CA PRO A 18 1.92 -8.17 -9.36
C PRO A 18 2.94 -8.73 -8.35
N ALA A 19 4.20 -8.89 -8.78
CA ALA A 19 5.29 -9.34 -7.92
C ALA A 19 5.64 -8.30 -6.85
N GLY A 20 5.68 -7.01 -7.22
CA GLY A 20 5.91 -5.88 -6.32
C GLY A 20 4.87 -5.78 -5.20
N ILE A 21 3.59 -5.92 -5.54
CA ILE A 21 2.47 -5.92 -4.59
C ILE A 21 2.61 -7.09 -3.60
N ILE A 22 2.82 -8.31 -4.12
CA ILE A 22 3.01 -9.51 -3.28
C ILE A 22 4.19 -9.34 -2.32
N LYS A 23 5.31 -8.81 -2.79
CA LYS A 23 6.53 -8.59 -2.00
C LYS A 23 6.30 -7.53 -0.93
N THR A 24 5.76 -6.37 -1.31
CA THR A 24 5.57 -5.21 -0.43
C THR A 24 4.59 -5.54 0.70
N LEU A 25 3.47 -6.18 0.39
CA LEU A 25 2.44 -6.53 1.37
C LEU A 25 2.67 -7.90 2.02
N ASN A 26 3.71 -8.64 1.61
CA ASN A 26 4.03 -9.98 2.08
C ASN A 26 2.81 -10.92 2.04
N LEU A 27 2.23 -11.11 0.86
CA LEU A 27 0.91 -11.74 0.66
C LEU A 27 0.93 -13.28 0.62
N LYS A 28 2.09 -13.92 0.46
CA LYS A 28 2.20 -15.39 0.41
C LYS A 28 2.17 -16.02 1.81
N ARG A 29 1.11 -15.76 2.57
CA ARG A 29 0.90 -16.19 3.96
C ARG A 29 -0.59 -16.47 4.23
N PRO A 30 -0.94 -17.32 5.21
CA PRO A 30 -2.33 -17.63 5.54
C PRO A 30 -3.01 -16.51 6.35
N ILE A 31 -3.15 -15.31 5.77
CA ILE A 31 -3.72 -14.13 6.44
C ILE A 31 -5.19 -13.83 6.08
N TYR A 32 -5.73 -14.53 5.08
CA TYR A 32 -7.01 -14.17 4.45
C TYR A 32 -8.25 -14.61 5.24
N ARG A 33 -8.15 -15.58 6.15
CA ARG A 33 -9.33 -16.03 6.92
C ARG A 33 -9.96 -14.89 7.73
N GLN A 34 -9.13 -14.00 8.27
CA GLN A 34 -9.60 -12.87 9.07
C GLN A 34 -10.34 -11.82 8.23
N THR A 35 -10.10 -11.73 6.91
CA THR A 35 -10.76 -10.75 6.04
C THR A 35 -12.18 -11.17 5.66
N ALA A 36 -12.58 -12.43 5.87
CA ALA A 36 -13.87 -12.98 5.44
C ALA A 36 -15.09 -12.44 6.22
N SER A 37 -14.86 -11.61 7.23
CA SER A 37 -15.89 -11.01 8.08
C SER A 37 -15.46 -9.61 8.51
N TYR A 38 -16.43 -8.72 8.72
CA TYR A 38 -16.20 -7.36 9.23
C TYR A 38 -15.28 -6.50 8.35
N GLY A 39 -15.22 -6.79 7.05
CA GLY A 39 -14.51 -5.99 6.06
C GLY A 39 -13.00 -6.25 5.97
N HIS A 40 -12.45 -5.86 4.81
CA HIS A 40 -11.03 -6.03 4.47
C HIS A 40 -10.16 -4.85 4.89
N PHE A 41 -10.75 -3.68 5.15
CA PHE A 41 -10.05 -2.43 5.41
C PHE A 41 -10.37 -1.85 6.78
N GLY A 42 -9.55 -0.90 7.25
CA GLY A 42 -9.70 -0.22 8.55
C GLY A 42 -9.27 -1.05 9.76
N ARG A 43 -8.48 -2.11 9.52
CA ARG A 43 -8.10 -3.11 10.53
C ARG A 43 -6.57 -3.25 10.63
N PRO A 44 -5.95 -2.86 11.76
CA PRO A 44 -4.50 -2.65 11.86
C PRO A 44 -3.65 -3.91 11.66
N GLU A 45 -4.23 -5.11 11.76
CA GLU A 45 -3.55 -6.38 11.53
C GLU A 45 -3.17 -6.62 10.05
N PHE A 46 -3.78 -5.90 9.11
CA PHE A 46 -3.56 -6.14 7.69
C PHE A 46 -2.38 -5.35 7.12
N PRO A 47 -1.57 -5.96 6.23
CA PRO A 47 -0.37 -5.31 5.71
C PRO A 47 -0.68 -4.07 4.85
N TRP A 48 -1.83 -4.02 4.18
CA TRP A 48 -2.24 -2.87 3.35
C TRP A 48 -2.77 -1.68 4.16
N GLU A 49 -2.99 -1.82 5.47
CA GLU A 49 -3.38 -0.71 6.35
C GLU A 49 -2.17 0.07 6.87
N LYS A 50 -0.94 -0.39 6.58
CA LYS A 50 0.28 0.30 6.98
C LYS A 50 0.48 1.57 6.15
N THR A 51 0.80 2.67 6.82
CA THR A 51 1.08 3.99 6.22
C THR A 51 2.58 4.30 6.14
N ASP A 52 3.42 3.27 6.05
CA ASP A 52 4.88 3.36 6.07
C ASP A 52 5.48 4.13 4.88
N LYS A 53 4.73 4.30 3.79
CA LYS A 53 5.10 5.12 2.62
C LYS A 53 4.76 6.61 2.75
N ALA A 54 4.02 7.03 3.79
CA ALA A 54 3.57 8.41 3.93
C ALA A 54 4.72 9.42 3.99
N VAL A 55 5.83 9.08 4.67
CA VAL A 55 7.02 9.94 4.76
C VAL A 55 7.69 10.11 3.39
N GLN A 56 7.77 9.05 2.60
CA GLN A 56 8.35 9.08 1.26
C GLN A 56 7.51 9.96 0.32
N LEU A 57 6.19 9.78 0.35
CA LEU A 57 5.25 10.60 -0.41
C LEU A 57 5.32 12.08 -0.01
N LYS A 58 5.36 12.38 1.30
CA LYS A 58 5.50 13.76 1.80
C LYS A 58 6.81 14.39 1.31
N LYS A 59 7.91 13.64 1.28
CA LYS A 59 9.19 14.13 0.76
C LYS A 59 9.14 14.42 -0.75
N TYR A 60 8.46 13.56 -1.51
CA TYR A 60 8.33 13.70 -2.96
C TYR A 60 7.39 14.85 -3.36
N LEU A 61 6.31 15.06 -2.60
CA LEU A 61 5.25 16.01 -2.92
C LEU A 61 5.49 17.43 -2.41
N LYS A 62 6.42 17.62 -1.47
CA LYS A 62 6.99 18.93 -1.13
C LYS A 62 7.51 19.64 -2.38
#